data_AF-A0A0Q5F6H4-F1
#
_entry.id   AF-A0A0Q5F6H4-F1
#
_cell.length_a   1.000
_cell.length_b   1.000
_cell.length_c   1.000
_cell.angle_alpha   90.00
_cell.angle_beta   90.00
_cell.angle_gamma   90.00
#
_symmetry.space_group_name_H-M   'P 1'
#
loop_
_entity.id
_entity.type
_entity.pdbx_description
1 polymer ?
#
loop_
_entity_poly.entity_id
_entity_poly.type
_entity_poly.pdbx_seq_one_letter_code
_entity_poly.pdbx_strand_id
1 'polypeptide(L)'
;MNNEDFDLDALLAEADDLIANREPELVDVKLGKRMVGVRYMPMSGTDWRTLTLKHPPRPDIRQDLNLGYNVDAVAAAYTDVVLIDGDKVVSLIRKDAEGNDYSVWPKVYARLTKTGLDDVTASMWAAHERAPERLVVDAGKASPGSRKKKPS
;
A
#
# COMPACT_ATOMS: atom_id res chain seq x y z
N MET A 1 9.02 -8.06 -41.59
CA MET A 1 8.48 -8.42 -40.26
C MET A 1 9.39 -7.70 -39.28
N ASN A 2 9.00 -6.51 -38.84
CA ASN A 2 9.77 -5.79 -37.84
C ASN A 2 9.42 -6.45 -36.50
N ASN A 3 10.35 -7.25 -35.96
CA ASN A 3 10.39 -7.42 -34.51
C ASN A 3 10.68 -6.01 -33.99
N GLU A 4 9.66 -5.36 -33.41
CA GLU A 4 9.96 -4.37 -32.38
C GLU A 4 10.67 -5.17 -31.30
N ASP A 5 12.00 -5.04 -31.25
CA ASP A 5 12.81 -5.71 -30.25
C ASP A 5 12.24 -5.34 -28.87
N PHE A 6 11.82 -6.37 -28.14
CA PHE A 6 11.35 -6.26 -26.78
C PHE A 6 12.51 -5.74 -25.91
N ASP A 7 12.55 -4.44 -25.69
CA ASP A 7 13.57 -3.79 -24.86
C ASP A 7 13.19 -3.95 -23.38
N LEU A 8 13.62 -5.08 -22.82
CA LEU A 8 13.39 -5.40 -21.41
C LEU A 8 14.02 -4.35 -20.48
N ASP A 9 15.17 -3.80 -20.84
CA ASP A 9 15.88 -2.85 -19.98
C ASP A 9 15.12 -1.52 -19.90
N ALA A 10 14.55 -1.05 -21.02
CA ALA A 10 13.68 0.12 -21.04
C ALA A 10 12.41 -0.08 -20.18
N LEU A 11 11.79 -1.27 -20.24
CA LEU A 11 10.60 -1.60 -19.45
C LEU A 11 10.91 -1.69 -17.94
N LEU A 12 12.08 -2.22 -17.58
CA LEU A 12 12.52 -2.27 -16.18
C LEU A 12 12.80 -0.86 -15.65
N ALA A 13 13.44 0.00 -16.45
CA ALA A 13 13.65 1.41 -16.08
C ALA A 13 12.33 2.16 -15.88
N GLU A 14 11.34 1.95 -16.77
CA GLU A 14 10.00 2.53 -16.61
C GLU A 14 9.32 2.01 -15.33
N ALA A 15 9.44 0.73 -15.01
CA ALA A 15 8.90 0.15 -13.78
C ALA A 15 9.55 0.76 -12.53
N ASP A 16 10.86 0.96 -12.54
CA ASP A 16 11.59 1.61 -11.45
C ASP A 16 11.17 3.09 -11.29
N ASP A 17 11.00 3.82 -12.39
CA ASP A 17 10.50 5.20 -12.38
C ASP A 17 9.07 5.30 -11.82
N LEU A 18 8.19 4.36 -12.19
CA LEU A 18 6.84 4.30 -11.65
C LEU A 18 6.82 4.01 -10.14
N ILE A 19 7.79 3.28 -9.62
CA ILE A 19 7.95 3.03 -8.18
C ILE A 19 8.52 4.29 -7.50
N ALA A 20 9.54 4.92 -8.08
CA ALA A 20 10.21 6.09 -7.53
C ALA A 20 9.29 7.32 -7.45
N ASN A 21 8.36 7.46 -8.39
CA ASN A 21 7.44 8.60 -8.46
C ASN A 21 6.12 8.39 -7.71
N ARG A 22 6.02 7.37 -6.85
CA ARG A 22 4.82 7.17 -6.03
C ARG A 22 4.68 8.28 -5.01
N GLU A 23 3.48 8.84 -4.93
CA GLU A 23 3.15 9.82 -3.91
C GLU A 23 2.76 9.14 -2.60
N PRO A 24 3.14 9.72 -1.45
CA PRO A 24 2.68 9.23 -0.16
C PRO A 24 1.18 9.45 -0.01
N GLU A 25 0.50 8.46 0.54
CA GLU A 25 -0.91 8.55 0.90
C GLU A 25 -1.08 9.24 2.25
N LEU A 26 -2.16 9.98 2.42
CA LEU A 26 -2.50 10.70 3.65
C LEU A 26 -3.95 10.41 4.05
N VAL A 27 -4.14 9.90 5.27
CA VAL A 27 -5.45 9.56 5.81
C VAL A 27 -5.68 10.31 7.13
N ASP A 28 -6.70 11.16 7.17
CA ASP A 28 -7.05 11.86 8.41
C ASP A 28 -7.75 10.93 9.39
N VAL A 29 -7.21 10.84 10.61
CA VAL A 29 -7.74 9.99 11.67
C VAL A 29 -7.82 10.71 13.00
N LYS A 30 -8.70 10.22 13.87
CA LYS A 30 -8.77 10.67 15.26
C LYS A 30 -7.84 9.85 16.14
N LEU A 31 -6.87 10.51 16.78
CA LEU A 31 -5.98 9.93 17.79
C LEU A 31 -6.14 10.67 19.13
N GLY A 32 -6.71 9.97 20.12
CA GLY A 32 -7.12 10.59 21.37
C GLY A 32 -8.18 11.67 21.14
N LYS A 33 -7.86 12.93 21.43
CA LYS A 33 -8.76 14.08 21.26
C LYS A 33 -8.43 14.94 20.03
N ARG A 34 -7.48 14.55 19.20
CA ARG A 34 -7.01 15.33 18.04
C ARG A 34 -7.27 14.60 16.73
N MET A 35 -7.45 15.38 15.67
CA MET A 35 -7.32 14.90 14.30
C MET A 35 -5.85 14.99 13.90
N VAL A 36 -5.33 13.93 13.30
CA VAL A 36 -3.96 13.85 12.77
C VAL A 36 -4.00 13.10 11.44
N GLY A 37 -3.08 13.41 10.53
CA GLY A 37 -2.91 12.65 9.30
C GLY A 37 -2.00 11.43 9.53
N VAL A 38 -2.39 10.26 9.06
CA VAL A 38 -1.50 9.10 8.90
C VAL A 38 -0.95 9.16 7.49
N ARG A 39 0.36 9.39 7.38
CA ARG A 39 1.04 9.42 6.08
C ARG A 39 1.91 8.17 5.92
N TYR A 40 1.79 7.50 4.78
CA TYR A 40 2.59 6.31 4.46
C TYR A 40 2.98 6.28 2.98
N MET A 41 4.10 5.64 2.68
CA MET A 41 4.53 5.42 1.29
C MET A 41 4.03 4.05 0.80
N PRO A 42 3.26 3.95 -0.29
CA PRO A 42 2.87 2.66 -0.87
C PRO A 42 4.08 1.82 -1.28
N MET A 43 4.18 0.60 -0.76
CA MET A 43 5.32 -0.30 -1.00
C MET A 43 5.22 -1.02 -2.35
N SER A 44 6.33 -1.59 -2.81
CA SER A 44 6.34 -2.40 -4.03
C SER A 44 5.37 -3.59 -3.91
N GLY A 45 4.88 -4.11 -5.05
CA GLY A 45 3.99 -5.28 -5.03
C GLY A 45 4.65 -6.52 -4.40
N THR A 46 5.97 -6.65 -4.57
CA THR A 46 6.77 -7.73 -3.96
C THR A 46 6.82 -7.60 -2.45
N ASP A 47 7.04 -6.38 -1.93
CA ASP A 47 7.07 -6.13 -0.49
C ASP A 47 5.69 -6.34 0.13
N TRP A 48 4.64 -5.85 -0.54
CA TRP A 48 3.25 -6.04 -0.10
C TRP A 48 2.91 -7.51 0.02
N ARG A 49 3.21 -8.30 -1.01
CA ARG A 49 3.02 -9.76 -1.00
C ARG A 49 3.83 -10.44 0.11
N THR A 50 5.07 -10.00 0.32
CA THR A 50 5.92 -10.54 1.38
C THR A 50 5.34 -10.24 2.77
N LEU A 51 4.75 -9.06 2.95
CA LEU A 51 4.12 -8.66 4.20
C LEU A 51 2.82 -9.45 4.44
N THR A 52 1.94 -9.58 3.45
CA THR A 52 0.65 -10.28 3.59
C THR A 52 0.84 -11.77 3.93
N LEU A 53 1.88 -12.41 3.39
CA LEU A 53 2.23 -13.80 3.73
C LEU A 53 2.59 -14.01 5.20
N LYS A 54 3.06 -12.98 5.92
CA LYS A 54 3.37 -13.05 7.36
C LYS A 54 2.11 -12.95 8.23
N HIS A 55 0.98 -12.57 7.63
CA HIS A 55 -0.26 -12.28 8.33
C HIS A 55 -1.43 -13.07 7.72
N PRO A 56 -1.47 -14.40 7.93
CA PRO A 56 -2.49 -15.27 7.34
C PRO A 56 -3.91 -14.90 7.82
N PRO A 57 -4.94 -15.30 7.07
CA PRO A 57 -6.32 -14.95 7.40
C PRO A 57 -6.77 -15.62 8.69
N ARG A 58 -7.55 -14.90 9.52
CA ARG A 58 -8.21 -15.48 10.69
C ARG A 58 -9.39 -16.36 10.23
N PRO A 59 -9.57 -17.57 10.78
CA PRO A 59 -10.50 -18.57 10.23
C PRO A 59 -11.97 -18.14 10.22
N ASP A 60 -12.37 -17.26 11.13
CA ASP A 60 -13.77 -16.85 11.29
C ASP A 60 -14.06 -15.44 10.75
N ILE A 61 -13.06 -14.77 10.15
CA ILE A 61 -13.20 -13.40 9.68
C ILE A 61 -13.40 -13.40 8.17
N ARG A 62 -14.66 -13.20 7.74
CA ARG A 62 -15.05 -13.20 6.33
C ARG A 62 -14.21 -12.27 5.45
N GLN A 63 -13.85 -11.10 5.97
CA GLN A 63 -13.01 -10.16 5.23
C GLN A 63 -11.62 -10.74 4.96
N ASP A 64 -10.98 -11.31 5.97
CA ASP A 64 -9.67 -11.94 5.84
C ASP A 64 -9.72 -13.11 4.83
N LEU A 65 -10.77 -13.95 4.90
CA LEU A 65 -10.94 -15.06 3.98
C LEU A 65 -11.11 -14.61 2.53
N ASN A 66 -11.80 -13.49 2.30
CA ASN A 66 -11.98 -12.93 0.96
C ASN A 66 -10.68 -12.34 0.39
N LEU A 67 -9.84 -11.76 1.24
CA LEU A 67 -8.57 -11.15 0.85
C LEU A 67 -7.42 -12.18 0.78
N GLY A 68 -7.54 -13.29 1.52
CA GLY A 68 -6.49 -14.29 1.66
C GLY A 68 -5.43 -13.94 2.72
N TYR A 69 -5.64 -12.87 3.50
CA TYR A 69 -4.74 -12.42 4.57
C TYR A 69 -5.49 -11.52 5.57
N ASN A 70 -4.87 -11.30 6.74
CA ASN A 70 -5.39 -10.40 7.76
C ASN A 70 -4.96 -8.95 7.49
N VAL A 71 -5.82 -8.19 6.82
CA VAL A 71 -5.53 -6.81 6.40
C VAL A 71 -5.25 -5.86 7.58
N ASP A 72 -5.89 -6.07 8.73
CA ASP A 72 -5.64 -5.25 9.93
C ASP A 72 -4.22 -5.47 10.46
N ALA A 73 -3.77 -6.72 10.49
CA ALA A 73 -2.43 -7.06 10.95
C ALA A 73 -1.37 -6.55 9.98
N VAL A 74 -1.64 -6.61 8.67
CA VAL A 74 -0.77 -6.03 7.64
C VAL A 74 -0.66 -4.51 7.80
N ALA A 75 -1.78 -3.81 7.95
CA ALA A 75 -1.79 -2.36 8.16
C ALA A 75 -1.04 -1.96 9.45
N ALA A 76 -1.21 -2.73 10.54
CA ALA A 76 -0.47 -2.50 11.78
C ALA A 76 1.05 -2.75 11.67
N ALA A 77 1.47 -3.65 10.77
CA ALA A 77 2.86 -4.02 10.56
C ALA A 77 3.60 -3.13 9.54
N TYR A 78 2.92 -2.15 8.96
CA TYR A 78 3.51 -1.22 8.00
C TYR A 78 4.67 -0.43 8.62
N THR A 79 5.81 -0.35 7.93
CA THR A 79 7.06 0.17 8.49
C THR A 79 7.27 1.65 8.22
N ASP A 80 6.90 2.14 7.04
CA ASP A 80 7.10 3.53 6.62
C ASP A 80 5.85 4.38 6.85
N VAL A 81 5.53 4.60 8.13
CA VAL A 81 4.38 5.41 8.58
C VAL A 81 4.85 6.54 9.48
N VAL A 82 4.35 7.74 9.20
CA VAL A 82 4.52 8.93 10.04
C VAL A 82 3.16 9.56 10.36
N LEU A 83 3.10 10.39 11.40
CA LEU A 83 1.93 11.23 11.67
C LEU A 83 2.16 12.66 11.20
N ILE A 84 1.10 13.31 10.75
CA ILE A 84 1.04 14.71 10.37
C ILE A 84 0.13 15.44 11.37
N ASP A 85 0.66 16.45 12.06
CA ASP A 85 -0.10 17.33 12.97
C ASP A 85 0.07 18.78 12.50
N GLY A 86 -0.88 19.26 11.71
CA GLY A 86 -0.72 20.50 10.93
C GLY A 86 0.47 20.40 9.98
N ASP A 87 1.42 21.31 10.08
CA ASP A 87 2.62 21.33 9.23
C ASP A 87 3.76 20.44 9.75
N LYS A 88 3.54 19.70 10.85
CA LYS A 88 4.59 18.91 11.51
C LYS A 88 4.53 17.45 11.11
N VAL A 89 5.68 16.93 10.67
CA VAL A 89 5.90 15.48 10.50
C VAL A 89 6.44 14.89 11.80
N VAL A 90 5.71 13.92 12.34
CA VAL A 90 6.07 13.20 13.57
C VAL A 90 6.51 11.78 13.18
N SER A 91 7.82 11.53 13.26
CA SER A 91 8.38 10.18 13.09
C SER A 91 7.82 9.24 14.15
N LEU A 92 7.59 7.98 13.77
CA LEU A 92 7.17 6.88 14.65
C LEU A 92 8.29 5.89 14.95
N ILE A 93 9.53 6.17 14.53
CA ILE A 93 10.70 5.38 14.90
C ILE A 93 11.26 5.88 16.23
N ARG A 94 11.54 4.97 17.16
CA ARG A 94 12.10 5.24 18.49
C ARG A 94 13.29 4.32 18.72
N LYS A 95 14.14 4.67 19.69
CA LYS A 95 15.23 3.83 20.17
C LYS A 95 14.85 3.12 21.46
N ASP A 96 15.19 1.84 21.58
CA ASP A 96 15.10 1.09 22.83
C ASP A 96 16.30 1.41 23.76
N ALA A 97 16.39 0.72 24.91
CA ALA A 97 17.45 0.97 25.89
C ALA A 97 18.84 0.55 25.36
N GLU A 98 18.86 -0.36 24.39
CA GLU A 98 20.03 -0.90 23.72
C GLU A 98 20.43 -0.08 22.47
N GLY A 99 19.61 0.91 22.08
CA GLY A 99 19.87 1.82 20.97
C GLY A 99 19.32 1.36 19.60
N ASN A 100 18.58 0.25 19.55
CA ASN A 100 17.96 -0.27 18.32
C ASN A 100 16.71 0.52 17.96
N ASP A 101 16.51 0.72 16.66
CA ASP A 101 15.33 1.38 16.14
C ASP A 101 14.13 0.43 16.12
N TYR A 102 12.98 0.91 16.60
CA TYR A 102 11.71 0.21 16.53
C TYR A 102 10.57 1.18 16.19
N SER A 103 9.56 0.67 15.49
CA SER A 103 8.36 1.44 15.16
C SER A 103 7.33 1.41 16.29
N VAL A 104 6.81 2.58 16.68
CA VAL A 104 5.64 2.68 17.56
C VAL A 104 4.32 2.68 16.79
N TRP A 105 4.34 2.58 15.45
CA TRP A 105 3.14 2.55 14.63
C TRP A 105 2.11 1.48 15.07
N PRO A 106 2.48 0.22 15.36
CA PRO A 106 1.51 -0.77 15.83
C PRO A 106 0.75 -0.33 17.09
N LYS A 107 1.42 0.42 17.99
CA LYS A 107 0.81 0.96 19.20
C LYS A 107 -0.14 2.12 18.90
N VAL A 108 0.18 2.95 17.90
CA VAL A 108 -0.69 4.03 17.41
C VAL A 108 -1.92 3.45 16.74
N TYR A 109 -1.71 2.52 15.80
CA TYR A 109 -2.76 1.85 15.05
C TYR A 109 -3.79 1.22 15.98
N ALA A 110 -3.36 0.42 16.96
CA ALA A 110 -4.24 -0.20 17.95
C ALA A 110 -5.06 0.78 18.83
N ARG A 111 -4.76 2.08 18.79
CA ARG A 111 -5.45 3.14 19.55
C ARG A 111 -6.29 4.05 18.65
N LEU A 112 -6.31 3.82 17.35
CA LEU A 112 -7.23 4.51 16.45
C LEU A 112 -8.67 4.11 16.79
N THR A 113 -9.59 5.04 16.52
CA THR A 113 -11.02 4.71 16.55
C THR A 113 -11.34 3.67 15.48
N LYS A 114 -12.47 2.96 15.62
CA LYS A 114 -12.90 1.99 14.59
C LYS A 114 -12.93 2.61 13.18
N THR A 115 -13.50 3.81 13.04
CA THR A 115 -13.53 4.51 11.75
C THR A 115 -12.12 4.80 11.23
N GLY A 116 -11.21 5.25 12.09
CA GLY A 116 -9.82 5.48 11.68
C GLY A 116 -9.08 4.20 11.29
N LEU A 117 -9.37 3.07 11.95
CA LEU A 117 -8.85 1.75 11.53
C LEU A 117 -9.39 1.38 10.15
N ASP A 118 -10.70 1.49 9.95
CA ASP A 118 -11.36 1.18 8.68
C ASP A 118 -10.80 2.05 7.53
N ASP A 119 -10.63 3.35 7.76
CA ASP A 119 -10.13 4.31 6.76
C ASP A 119 -8.68 4.05 6.37
N VAL A 120 -7.80 3.84 7.36
CA VAL A 120 -6.37 3.51 7.09
C VAL A 120 -6.27 2.18 6.36
N THR A 121 -7.01 1.16 6.80
CA THR A 121 -7.04 -0.16 6.16
C THR A 121 -7.54 -0.07 4.73
N ALA A 122 -8.63 0.66 4.49
CA ALA A 122 -9.20 0.84 3.17
C ALA A 122 -8.23 1.57 2.23
N SER A 123 -7.56 2.62 2.72
CA SER A 123 -6.54 3.35 1.98
C SER A 123 -5.36 2.46 1.61
N MET A 124 -4.81 1.72 2.59
CA MET A 124 -3.67 0.83 2.35
C MET A 124 -4.03 -0.30 1.38
N TRP A 125 -5.21 -0.90 1.54
CA TRP A 125 -5.70 -1.91 0.60
C TRP A 125 -5.87 -1.33 -0.82
N ALA A 126 -6.48 -0.16 -0.95
CA ALA A 126 -6.70 0.48 -2.25
C ALA A 126 -5.37 0.81 -2.97
N ALA A 127 -4.36 1.26 -2.22
CA ALA A 127 -3.05 1.60 -2.78
C ALA A 127 -2.32 0.37 -3.37
N HIS A 128 -2.54 -0.83 -2.83
CA HIS A 128 -1.78 -2.03 -3.23
C HIS A 128 -2.57 -3.02 -4.09
N GLU A 129 -3.90 -3.09 -3.93
CA GLU A 129 -4.72 -4.08 -4.65
C GLU A 129 -5.49 -3.43 -5.80
N ARG A 130 -5.99 -2.20 -5.61
CA ARG A 130 -6.84 -1.53 -6.61
C ARG A 130 -6.05 -0.74 -7.64
N ALA A 131 -4.99 -0.05 -7.23
CA ALA A 131 -4.21 0.79 -8.15
C ALA A 131 -3.46 -0.03 -9.22
N PRO A 132 -2.83 -1.18 -8.90
CA PRO A 132 -2.16 -1.99 -9.92
C PRO A 132 -3.11 -2.62 -10.95
N GLU A 133 -4.31 -3.03 -10.54
CA GLU A 133 -5.33 -3.53 -11.48
C GLU A 133 -5.69 -2.50 -12.56
N ARG A 134 -5.73 -1.21 -12.19
CA ARG A 134 -5.98 -0.12 -13.15
C ARG A 134 -4.82 0.07 -14.12
N LEU A 135 -3.57 -0.05 -13.68
CA LEU A 135 -2.40 0.04 -14.54
C LEU A 135 -2.41 -1.07 -15.61
N VAL A 136 -2.78 -2.29 -15.25
CA VAL A 136 -2.92 -3.40 -16.22
C VAL A 136 -4.04 -3.11 -17.23
N VAL A 137 -5.18 -2.61 -16.77
CA VAL A 137 -6.32 -2.24 -17.63
C VAL A 137 -5.92 -1.12 -18.60
N ASP A 138 -5.22 -0.10 -18.13
CA ASP A 138 -4.83 1.05 -18.95
C ASP A 138 -3.69 0.70 -19.93
N ALA A 139 -2.73 -0.14 -19.54
CA ALA A 139 -1.73 -0.72 -20.44
C ALA A 139 -2.38 -1.61 -21.53
N GLY A 140 -3.42 -2.38 -21.15
CA GLY A 140 -4.22 -3.17 -22.08
C GLY A 140 -5.03 -2.32 -23.07
N LYS A 141 -5.46 -1.11 -22.67
CA LYS A 141 -6.11 -0.14 -23.59
C LYS A 141 -5.10 0.54 -24.51
N ALA A 142 -3.88 0.80 -24.04
CA ALA A 142 -2.81 1.43 -24.80
C ALA A 142 -2.17 0.48 -25.83
N SER A 143 -2.29 -0.84 -25.65
CA SER A 143 -1.76 -1.84 -26.58
C SER A 143 -2.51 -1.85 -27.93
N PRO A 144 -1.81 -1.77 -29.08
CA PRO A 144 -2.43 -1.72 -30.42
C PRO A 144 -3.30 -2.94 -30.81
N GLY A 145 -3.26 -4.04 -30.04
CA GLY A 145 -3.96 -5.29 -30.33
C GLY A 145 -5.44 -5.34 -29.89
N SER A 146 -5.90 -4.40 -29.07
CA SER A 146 -7.22 -4.49 -28.41
C SER A 146 -8.41 -4.12 -29.32
N ARG A 147 -8.15 -3.65 -30.55
CA ARG A 147 -9.16 -3.27 -31.55
C ARG A 147 -9.17 -4.25 -32.73
N LYS A 148 -9.72 -5.46 -32.52
CA LYS A 148 -10.43 -6.26 -33.56
C LYS A 148 -10.99 -7.56 -32.96
N LYS A 149 -12.18 -7.48 -32.36
CA LYS A 149 -13.16 -8.57 -32.51
C LYS A 149 -14.38 -7.99 -33.21
N LYS A 150 -14.45 -8.21 -34.52
CA LYS A 150 -15.69 -8.06 -35.30
C LYS A 150 -16.51 -9.34 -35.06
N PRO A 151 -17.80 -9.27 -34.73
CA PRO A 151 -18.64 -10.46 -34.69
C PRO A 151 -18.86 -10.93 -36.14
N SER A 152 -18.69 -12.23 -36.36
CA SER A 152 -19.19 -12.97 -37.53
C SER A 152 -20.57 -13.53 -37.24
#